data_AF-A0A924RK90-F1
#
_entry.id   AF-A0A924RK90-F1
#
_cell.length_a   1.000
_cell.length_b   1.000
_cell.length_c   1.000
_cell.angle_alpha   90.00
_cell.angle_beta   90.00
_cell.angle_gamma   90.00
#
_symmetry.space_group_name_H-M   'P 1'
#
loop_
_entity.id
_entity.type
_entity.pdbx_description
1 polymer ?
#
loop_
_entity_poly.entity_id
_entity_poly.type
_entity_poly.pdbx_seq_one_letter_code
_entity_poly.pdbx_strand_id
1 'polypeptide(L)'
;MYKKILSVLFSTRIMAVLFLSYAISMAFGTFIESKYNTDTAQIWVYNAWWFEAIHLFFFINFFGNIRRYQLLNREKWATLLLHLSFIFIIIGAAITRYISFEGMMPIREKATENRFFSDKTFLTVFVDGDHKGEMKRRVFEKKVLFSQRIQNDFSLNNEFDGIPFKISKKTFIMGAKEFIKDDLNGEIYLKLVESSGGKRHEHFLKSGEVQNIHNLLFSLNKFTQGAVNINTLGQEYSVNMPFGGQFMRMADKYQGKVVKDATQKLMMRSLYNVGDAQFVFPDPAKKGVIA
;
A
#
# COMPACT_ATOMS: atom_id res chain seq x y z
N MET A 1 50.02 -3.44 -14.83
CA MET A 1 48.56 -3.33 -15.03
C MET A 1 47.84 -2.69 -13.84
N TYR A 2 48.02 -3.20 -12.61
CA TYR A 2 47.40 -2.68 -11.37
C TYR A 2 47.59 -1.18 -11.11
N LYS A 3 48.82 -0.65 -11.22
CA LYS A 3 49.10 0.79 -11.07
C LYS A 3 48.35 1.67 -12.10
N LYS A 4 48.13 1.17 -13.32
CA LYS A 4 47.39 1.89 -14.38
C LYS A 4 45.91 1.98 -14.02
N ILE A 5 45.30 0.87 -13.57
CA ILE A 5 43.89 0.82 -13.14
C ILE A 5 43.64 1.76 -11.96
N LEU A 6 44.48 1.70 -10.91
CA LEU A 6 44.39 2.60 -9.76
C LEU A 6 44.56 4.07 -10.15
N SER A 7 45.46 4.37 -11.09
CA SER A 7 45.66 5.74 -11.57
C SER A 7 44.47 6.30 -12.34
N VAL A 8 43.64 5.44 -12.94
CA VAL A 8 42.38 5.86 -13.57
C VAL A 8 41.31 6.04 -12.49
N LEU A 9 41.14 5.06 -11.59
CA LEU A 9 40.15 5.09 -10.52
C LEU A 9 40.31 6.28 -9.57
N PHE A 10 41.53 6.75 -9.33
CA PHE A 10 41.81 7.91 -8.46
C PHE A 10 41.99 9.22 -9.25
N SER A 11 41.39 9.33 -10.42
CA SER A 11 41.51 10.52 -11.27
C SER A 11 40.33 11.47 -11.04
N THR A 12 40.59 12.77 -11.11
CA THR A 12 39.55 13.81 -11.14
C THR A 12 38.62 13.68 -12.35
N ARG A 13 39.09 13.07 -13.46
CA ARG A 13 38.23 12.78 -14.62
C ARG A 13 37.16 11.75 -14.30
N ILE A 14 37.54 10.65 -13.61
CA ILE A 14 36.57 9.65 -13.15
C ILE A 14 35.63 10.28 -12.13
N MET A 15 36.13 11.12 -11.24
CA MET A 15 35.29 11.86 -10.28
C MET A 15 34.19 12.66 -10.99
N ALA A 16 34.54 13.41 -12.04
CA ALA A 16 33.57 14.18 -12.83
C ALA A 16 32.53 13.28 -13.52
N VAL A 17 32.96 12.14 -14.08
CA VAL A 17 32.05 11.15 -14.69
C VAL A 17 31.12 10.56 -13.63
N LEU A 18 31.61 10.24 -12.44
CA LEU A 18 30.80 9.74 -11.34
C LEU A 18 29.75 10.77 -10.92
N PHE A 19 30.12 12.04 -10.75
CA PHE A 19 29.19 13.14 -10.45
C PHE A 19 28.12 13.30 -11.53
N LEU A 20 28.51 13.29 -12.80
CA LEU A 20 27.56 13.40 -13.90
C LEU A 20 26.61 12.20 -13.93
N SER A 21 27.14 10.98 -13.80
CA SER A 21 26.34 9.76 -13.78
C SER A 21 25.37 9.74 -12.60
N TYR A 22 25.80 10.20 -11.43
CA TYR A 22 24.97 10.30 -10.23
C TYR A 22 23.86 11.33 -10.40
N ALA A 23 24.18 12.53 -10.89
CA ALA A 23 23.21 13.59 -11.15
C ALA A 23 22.16 13.16 -12.20
N ILE A 24 22.60 12.54 -13.29
CA ILE A 24 21.71 11.98 -14.32
C ILE A 24 20.81 10.90 -13.72
N SER A 25 21.39 9.97 -12.94
CA SER A 25 20.63 8.90 -12.28
C SER A 25 19.56 9.46 -11.34
N MET A 26 19.90 10.47 -10.53
CA MET A 26 18.93 11.12 -9.65
C MET A 26 17.83 11.84 -10.43
N ALA A 27 18.17 12.57 -11.50
CA ALA A 27 17.20 13.24 -12.35
C ALA A 27 16.23 12.23 -13.00
N PHE A 28 16.74 11.13 -13.55
CA PHE A 28 15.90 10.04 -14.06
C PHE A 28 15.04 9.41 -12.96
N GLY A 29 15.58 9.22 -11.75
CA GLY A 29 14.84 8.76 -10.59
C GLY A 29 13.62 9.65 -10.30
N THR A 30 13.80 10.97 -10.28
CA THR A 30 12.70 11.94 -10.09
C THR A 30 11.64 11.82 -11.18
N PHE A 31 12.04 11.69 -12.46
CA PHE A 31 11.07 11.54 -13.55
C PHE A 31 10.32 10.20 -13.49
N ILE A 32 11.00 9.11 -13.12
CA ILE A 32 10.39 7.78 -12.93
C ILE A 32 9.37 7.84 -11.78
N GLU A 33 9.72 8.48 -10.68
CA GLU A 33 8.83 8.66 -9.53
C GLU A 33 7.58 9.44 -9.93
N SER A 34 7.76 10.58 -10.59
CA SER A 34 6.65 11.43 -11.04
C SER A 34 5.73 10.72 -12.04
N LYS A 35 6.30 9.94 -12.96
CA LYS A 35 5.53 9.27 -14.02
C LYS A 35 4.84 8.00 -13.55
N TYR A 36 5.43 7.26 -12.61
CA TYR A 36 4.94 5.95 -12.20
C TYR A 36 4.55 5.93 -10.72
N ASN A 37 5.54 5.93 -9.83
CA ASN A 37 5.40 6.03 -8.37
C ASN A 37 6.79 5.92 -7.73
N THR A 38 6.84 6.22 -6.43
CA THR A 38 8.03 6.12 -5.60
C THR A 38 8.62 4.70 -5.57
N ASP A 39 7.78 3.65 -5.49
CA ASP A 39 8.24 2.25 -5.45
C ASP A 39 9.06 1.86 -6.69
N THR A 40 8.63 2.29 -7.88
CA THR A 40 9.33 2.02 -9.14
C THR A 40 10.67 2.72 -9.19
N ALA A 41 10.72 3.99 -8.77
CA ALA A 41 11.95 4.76 -8.72
C ALA A 41 12.95 4.15 -7.73
N GLN A 42 12.46 3.67 -6.58
CA GLN A 42 13.28 2.91 -5.65
C GLN A 42 13.83 1.65 -6.29
N ILE A 43 13.02 0.80 -6.92
CA ILE A 43 13.51 -0.47 -7.47
C ILE A 43 14.53 -0.25 -8.60
N TRP A 44 14.28 0.70 -9.51
CA TRP A 44 15.14 0.89 -10.68
C TRP A 44 16.39 1.72 -10.43
N VAL A 45 16.33 2.69 -9.51
CA VAL A 45 17.42 3.64 -9.26
C VAL A 45 17.92 3.48 -7.82
N TYR A 46 17.16 3.93 -6.83
CA TYR A 46 17.70 4.15 -5.49
C TYR A 46 18.14 2.86 -4.78
N ASN A 47 17.39 1.78 -4.93
CA ASN A 47 17.67 0.46 -4.36
C ASN A 47 18.41 -0.47 -5.34
N ALA A 48 18.79 0.01 -6.51
CA ALA A 48 19.48 -0.81 -7.49
C ALA A 48 20.97 -0.99 -7.16
N TRP A 49 21.51 -2.18 -7.45
CA TRP A 49 22.91 -2.52 -7.19
C TRP A 49 23.89 -1.61 -7.96
N TRP A 50 23.51 -1.15 -9.16
CA TRP A 50 24.37 -0.29 -9.98
C TRP A 50 24.50 1.11 -9.37
N PHE A 51 23.46 1.60 -8.69
CA PHE A 51 23.48 2.88 -8.00
C PHE A 51 24.30 2.80 -6.71
N GLU A 52 24.26 1.66 -6.00
CA GLU A 52 25.23 1.35 -4.93
C GLU A 52 26.66 1.36 -5.46
N ALA A 53 26.89 0.76 -6.63
CA ALA A 53 28.21 0.71 -7.23
C ALA A 53 28.77 2.12 -7.50
N ILE A 54 27.95 3.08 -7.96
CA ILE A 54 28.37 4.48 -8.13
C ILE A 54 28.88 5.07 -6.81
N HIS A 55 28.18 4.86 -5.69
CA HIS A 55 28.61 5.31 -4.37
C HIS A 55 29.91 4.64 -3.91
N LEU A 56 30.04 3.34 -4.14
CA LEU A 56 31.26 2.61 -3.83
C LEU A 56 32.46 3.14 -4.64
N PHE A 57 32.27 3.42 -5.93
CA PHE A 57 33.31 4.03 -6.75
C PHE A 57 33.65 5.45 -6.32
N PHE A 58 32.67 6.26 -5.89
CA PHE A 58 32.94 7.55 -5.27
C PHE A 58 33.79 7.42 -4.02
N PHE A 59 33.45 6.50 -3.11
CA PHE A 59 34.20 6.27 -1.88
C PHE A 59 35.66 5.93 -2.19
N ILE A 60 35.89 4.99 -3.11
CA ILE A 60 37.24 4.60 -3.56
C ILE A 60 37.97 5.78 -4.22
N ASN A 61 37.29 6.56 -5.06
CA ASN A 61 37.87 7.72 -5.75
C ASN A 61 38.29 8.81 -4.77
N PHE A 62 37.41 9.22 -3.86
CA PHE A 62 37.71 10.25 -2.85
C PHE A 62 38.85 9.82 -1.93
N PHE A 63 38.86 8.57 -1.47
CA PHE A 63 39.93 8.06 -0.62
C PHE A 63 41.29 8.05 -1.36
N GLY A 64 41.31 7.63 -2.62
CA GLY A 64 42.52 7.64 -3.44
C GLY A 64 43.02 9.05 -3.77
N ASN A 65 42.12 10.01 -3.99
CA ASN A 65 42.46 11.40 -4.27
C ASN A 65 43.23 12.05 -3.11
N ILE A 66 42.91 11.71 -1.86
CA ILE A 66 43.62 12.25 -0.67
C ILE A 66 45.11 11.99 -0.77
N ARG A 67 45.50 10.74 -1.04
CA ARG A 67 46.91 10.36 -1.17
C ARG A 67 47.53 10.88 -2.46
N ARG A 68 46.82 10.76 -3.60
CA ARG A 68 47.35 11.14 -4.92
C ARG A 68 47.68 12.63 -5.02
N TYR A 69 46.82 13.50 -4.49
CA TYR A 69 46.96 14.96 -4.57
C TYR A 69 47.57 15.58 -3.30
N GLN A 70 48.07 14.74 -2.38
CA GLN A 70 48.70 15.14 -1.11
C GLN A 70 47.81 16.11 -0.33
N LEU A 71 46.53 15.79 -0.18
CA LEU A 71 45.56 16.66 0.48
C LEU A 71 45.79 16.80 1.99
N LEU A 72 46.62 15.92 2.58
CA LEU A 72 47.02 16.00 3.99
C LEU A 72 47.92 17.19 4.32
N ASN A 73 48.42 17.91 3.31
CA ASN A 73 49.20 19.12 3.51
C ASN A 73 48.33 20.24 4.11
N ARG A 74 48.86 20.97 5.10
CA ARG A 74 48.12 22.04 5.82
C ARG A 74 47.53 23.11 4.89
N GLU A 75 48.20 23.41 3.79
CA GLU A 75 47.74 24.38 2.78
C GLU A 75 46.44 23.97 2.07
N LYS A 76 46.13 22.66 2.04
CA LYS A 76 44.97 22.10 1.33
C LYS A 76 43.86 21.64 2.27
N TRP A 77 43.86 22.11 3.52
CA TRP A 77 42.97 21.61 4.56
C TRP A 77 41.48 21.79 4.22
N ALA A 78 41.10 22.88 3.54
CA ALA A 78 39.73 23.09 3.06
C ALA A 78 39.28 22.00 2.07
N THR A 79 40.13 21.67 1.09
CA THR A 79 39.87 20.61 0.11
C THR A 79 39.85 19.23 0.75
N LEU A 80 40.73 18.98 1.72
CA LEU A 80 40.75 17.76 2.51
C LEU A 80 39.44 17.57 3.28
N LEU A 81 38.96 18.62 3.95
CA LEU A 81 37.70 18.60 4.70
C LEU A 81 36.51 18.26 3.79
N LEU A 82 36.47 18.84 2.59
CA LEU A 82 35.44 18.51 1.59
C LEU A 82 35.48 17.03 1.16
N HIS A 83 36.67 16.44 0.97
CA HIS A 83 36.76 15.02 0.62
C HIS A 83 36.31 14.14 1.79
N LEU A 84 36.71 14.48 3.01
CA LEU A 84 36.32 13.76 4.22
C LEU A 84 34.81 13.85 4.46
N SER A 85 34.16 14.98 4.16
CA SER A 85 32.71 15.10 4.28
C SER A 85 31.98 14.20 3.28
N PHE A 86 32.42 14.11 2.02
CA PHE A 86 31.84 13.17 1.06
C PHE A 86 32.04 11.71 1.48
N ILE A 87 33.23 11.35 1.97
CA ILE A 87 33.50 10.02 2.51
C ILE A 87 32.54 9.71 3.67
N PHE A 88 32.39 10.66 4.61
CA PHE A 88 31.50 10.52 5.75
C PHE A 88 30.02 10.38 5.33
N ILE A 89 29.57 11.17 4.37
CA ILE A 89 28.22 11.08 3.80
C ILE A 89 27.96 9.71 3.18
N ILE A 90 28.91 9.17 2.41
CA ILE A 90 28.76 7.84 1.78
C ILE A 90 28.73 6.73 2.83
N ILE A 91 29.58 6.81 3.87
CA ILE A 91 29.52 5.87 4.99
C ILE A 91 28.16 5.96 5.70
N GLY A 92 27.69 7.18 5.98
CA GLY A 92 26.38 7.41 6.56
C GLY A 92 25.27 6.77 5.72
N ALA A 93 25.26 7.03 4.41
CA ALA A 93 24.29 6.43 3.48
C ALA A 93 24.33 4.90 3.47
N ALA A 94 25.52 4.28 3.57
CA ALA A 94 25.66 2.83 3.67
C ALA A 94 25.06 2.29 4.98
N ILE A 95 25.30 2.95 6.12
CA ILE A 95 24.70 2.59 7.40
C ILE A 95 23.17 2.68 7.32
N THR A 96 22.63 3.78 6.80
CA THR A 96 21.18 3.97 6.63
C THR A 96 20.56 2.85 5.78
N ARG A 97 21.25 2.47 4.70
CA ARG A 97 20.75 1.46 3.76
C ARG A 97 20.74 0.04 4.30
N TYR A 98 21.85 -0.40 4.90
CA TYR A 98 22.02 -1.82 5.26
C TYR A 98 21.61 -2.15 6.69
N ILE A 99 21.69 -1.18 7.61
CA ILE A 99 21.53 -1.42 9.05
C ILE A 99 20.30 -0.70 9.60
N SER A 100 19.91 0.43 9.02
CA SER A 100 18.83 1.26 9.59
C SER A 100 17.42 0.72 9.31
N PHE A 101 16.50 1.24 10.11
CA PHE A 101 15.06 1.09 9.98
C PHE A 101 14.46 2.46 9.71
N GLU A 102 13.61 2.52 8.69
CA GLU A 102 12.93 3.73 8.26
C GLU A 102 11.42 3.57 8.49
N GLY A 103 10.71 4.71 8.54
CA GLY A 103 9.30 4.69 8.84
C GLY A 103 8.69 6.06 9.03
N MET A 104 7.38 6.07 9.25
CA MET A 104 6.56 7.25 9.44
C MET A 104 5.99 7.27 10.85
N MET A 105 6.17 8.39 11.54
CA MET A 105 5.55 8.66 12.84
C MET A 105 4.54 9.80 12.67
N PRO A 106 3.24 9.50 12.45
CA PRO A 106 2.23 10.55 12.32
C PRO A 106 1.93 11.15 13.70
N ILE A 107 2.37 12.39 13.93
CA ILE A 107 2.13 13.11 15.18
C ILE A 107 1.06 14.17 14.94
N ARG A 108 -0.02 14.13 15.71
CA ARG A 108 -1.06 15.18 15.67
C ARG A 108 -0.60 16.42 16.43
N GLU A 109 -1.16 17.58 16.08
CA GLU A 109 -0.89 18.81 16.81
C GLU A 109 -1.17 18.64 18.31
N LYS A 110 -0.23 19.09 19.15
CA LYS A 110 -0.26 18.97 20.62
C LYS A 110 -0.27 17.53 21.16
N ALA A 111 -0.08 16.52 20.32
CA ALA A 111 0.07 15.14 20.74
C ALA A 111 1.55 14.73 20.84
N THR A 112 1.80 13.66 21.60
CA THR A 112 3.08 12.95 21.61
C THR A 112 2.83 11.52 21.15
N GLU A 113 3.75 10.95 20.39
CA GLU A 113 3.69 9.57 19.91
C GLU A 113 4.98 8.85 20.26
N ASN A 114 4.87 7.58 20.65
CA ASN A 114 5.99 6.70 20.94
C ASN A 114 6.02 5.47 20.03
N ARG A 115 5.25 5.50 18.93
CA ARG A 115 5.14 4.44 17.94
C ARG A 115 5.33 5.03 16.55
N PHE A 116 6.05 4.32 15.71
CA PHE A 116 6.20 4.65 14.29
C PHE A 116 5.86 3.41 13.45
N PHE A 117 5.41 3.66 12.22
CA PHE A 117 5.10 2.63 11.25
C PHE A 117 6.29 2.45 10.32
N SER A 118 6.70 1.20 10.08
CA SER A 118 7.72 0.91 9.08
C SER A 118 7.30 1.43 7.70
N ASP A 119 8.24 1.99 6.95
CA ASP A 119 8.05 2.40 5.55
C ASP A 119 8.05 1.17 4.61
N LYS A 120 8.72 0.10 5.05
CA LYS A 120 8.79 -1.17 4.32
C LYS A 120 7.43 -1.87 4.33
N THR A 121 7.01 -2.32 3.16
CA THR A 121 5.83 -3.18 2.99
C THR A 121 6.17 -4.63 3.29
N PHE A 122 5.33 -5.30 4.07
CA PHE A 122 5.45 -6.72 4.39
C PHE A 122 4.22 -7.47 3.88
N LEU A 123 4.46 -8.63 3.27
CA LEU A 123 3.41 -9.60 3.02
C LEU A 123 3.40 -10.57 4.19
N THR A 124 2.35 -10.47 5.00
CA THR A 124 2.09 -11.36 6.14
C THR A 124 1.17 -12.49 5.67
N VAL A 125 1.63 -13.73 5.84
CA VAL A 125 0.88 -14.93 5.53
C VAL A 125 0.51 -15.61 6.84
N PHE A 126 -0.79 -15.81 7.05
CA PHE A 126 -1.33 -16.61 8.13
C PHE A 126 -1.62 -18.02 7.60
N VAL A 127 -0.93 -19.01 8.16
CA VAL A 127 -1.11 -20.42 7.81
C VAL A 127 -1.75 -21.12 8.99
N ASP A 128 -2.98 -21.55 8.80
CA ASP A 128 -3.74 -22.31 9.78
C ASP A 128 -3.67 -23.79 9.44
N GLY A 129 -3.41 -24.62 10.45
CA GLY A 129 -3.41 -26.07 10.30
C GLY A 129 -3.62 -26.75 11.65
N ASP A 130 -4.00 -28.01 11.58
CA ASP A 130 -4.01 -28.88 12.75
C ASP A 130 -2.55 -29.17 13.14
N HIS A 131 -2.23 -28.95 14.42
CA HIS A 131 -0.97 -29.38 15.00
C HIS A 131 -1.26 -30.12 16.30
N LYS A 132 -1.10 -31.45 16.29
CA LYS A 132 -1.36 -32.35 17.42
C LYS A 132 -2.82 -32.32 17.94
N GLY A 133 -3.80 -32.20 17.05
CA GLY A 133 -5.23 -32.23 17.37
C GLY A 133 -5.82 -30.87 17.76
N GLU A 134 -5.03 -29.79 17.65
CA GLU A 134 -5.46 -28.42 17.90
C GLU A 134 -5.20 -27.54 16.67
N MET A 135 -6.19 -26.71 16.29
CA MET A 135 -5.99 -25.70 15.26
C MET A 135 -5.00 -24.64 15.73
N LYS A 136 -3.86 -24.54 15.05
CA LYS A 136 -2.83 -23.53 15.32
C LYS A 136 -2.54 -22.69 14.08
N ARG A 137 -2.13 -21.46 14.33
CA ARG A 137 -1.75 -20.48 13.31
C ARG A 137 -0.26 -20.20 13.36
N ARG A 138 0.42 -20.31 12.22
CA ARG A 138 1.79 -19.84 12.04
C ARG A 138 1.80 -18.61 11.15
N VAL A 139 2.55 -17.60 11.57
CA VAL A 139 2.66 -16.32 10.86
C VAL A 139 4.01 -16.26 10.16
N PHE A 140 4.00 -15.94 8.87
CA PHE A 140 5.22 -15.69 8.10
C PHE A 140 5.17 -14.27 7.56
N GLU A 141 6.24 -13.51 7.77
CA GLU A 141 6.34 -12.13 7.28
C GLU A 141 7.54 -12.03 6.34
N LYS A 142 7.29 -11.48 5.15
CA LYS A 142 8.35 -11.25 4.16
C LYS A 142 8.25 -9.83 3.63
N LYS A 143 9.37 -9.11 3.71
CA LYS A 143 9.50 -7.77 3.10
C LYS A 143 9.28 -7.91 1.59
N VAL A 144 8.44 -7.05 1.03
CA VAL A 144 8.17 -6.96 -0.41
C VAL A 144 8.23 -5.50 -0.86
N LEU A 145 8.69 -5.28 -2.08
CA LEU A 145 8.62 -3.99 -2.75
C LEU A 145 8.00 -4.23 -4.13
N PHE A 146 6.69 -4.07 -4.21
CA PHE A 146 5.92 -4.33 -5.43
C PHE A 146 5.64 -3.03 -6.17
N SER A 147 5.75 -3.07 -7.50
CA SER A 147 5.38 -1.96 -8.38
C SER A 147 4.58 -2.48 -9.57
N GLN A 148 3.64 -1.67 -10.07
CA GLN A 148 2.83 -2.01 -11.24
C GLN A 148 3.66 -2.26 -12.52
N ARG A 149 4.86 -1.68 -12.63
CA ARG A 149 5.69 -1.74 -13.84
C ARG A 149 6.73 -2.85 -13.85
N ILE A 150 6.83 -3.63 -12.79
CA ILE A 150 7.85 -4.67 -12.62
C ILE A 150 7.18 -6.04 -12.46
N GLN A 151 7.85 -7.08 -12.94
CA GLN A 151 7.49 -8.45 -12.61
C GLN A 151 7.81 -8.67 -11.13
N ASN A 152 6.82 -8.42 -10.28
CA ASN A 152 6.93 -8.51 -8.83
C ASN A 152 7.16 -9.95 -8.38
N ASP A 153 8.35 -10.50 -8.50
CA ASP A 153 8.54 -11.91 -8.22
C ASP A 153 8.47 -12.19 -6.73
N PHE A 154 7.55 -13.09 -6.37
CA PHE A 154 7.35 -13.51 -4.99
C PHE A 154 7.08 -15.00 -4.94
N SER A 155 7.91 -15.70 -4.19
CA SER A 155 7.66 -17.05 -3.73
C SER A 155 8.05 -17.21 -2.27
N LEU A 156 7.24 -17.99 -1.55
CA LEU A 156 7.47 -18.43 -0.18
C LEU A 156 7.25 -19.94 -0.16
N ASN A 157 8.31 -20.69 0.14
CA ASN A 157 8.24 -22.12 0.37
C ASN A 157 8.43 -22.34 1.87
N ASN A 158 7.50 -23.03 2.52
CA ASN A 158 7.64 -23.37 3.93
C ASN A 158 6.84 -24.64 4.25
N GLU A 159 6.80 -25.00 5.52
CA GLU A 159 6.03 -26.14 6.00
C GLU A 159 5.23 -25.78 7.25
N PHE A 160 4.10 -26.45 7.41
CA PHE A 160 3.30 -26.46 8.63
C PHE A 160 3.04 -27.90 9.02
N ASP A 161 3.49 -28.30 10.21
CA ASP A 161 3.35 -29.66 10.74
C ASP A 161 3.79 -30.77 9.77
N GLY A 162 4.91 -30.56 9.07
CA GLY A 162 5.45 -31.50 8.07
C GLY A 162 4.75 -31.48 6.70
N ILE A 163 3.70 -30.66 6.52
CA ILE A 163 3.05 -30.45 5.23
C ILE A 163 3.72 -29.27 4.51
N PRO A 164 4.41 -29.48 3.38
CA PRO A 164 5.03 -28.41 2.64
C PRO A 164 3.97 -27.61 1.86
N PHE A 165 4.13 -26.30 1.82
CA PHE A 165 3.30 -25.41 1.02
C PHE A 165 4.15 -24.37 0.29
N LYS A 166 3.62 -23.90 -0.85
CA LYS A 166 4.24 -22.87 -1.66
C LYS A 166 3.22 -21.78 -1.98
N ILE A 167 3.59 -20.55 -1.68
CA ILE A 167 2.82 -19.36 -2.03
C ILE A 167 3.59 -18.61 -3.10
N SER A 168 2.95 -18.34 -4.23
CA SER A 168 3.52 -17.56 -5.31
C SER A 168 2.57 -16.46 -5.75
N LYS A 169 3.10 -15.28 -6.09
CA LYS A 169 2.28 -14.19 -6.64
C LYS A 169 1.78 -14.58 -8.04
N LYS A 170 0.46 -14.52 -8.24
CA LYS A 170 -0.19 -14.61 -9.54
C LYS A 170 -0.18 -13.28 -10.28
N THR A 171 -0.87 -12.28 -9.73
CA THR A 171 -0.98 -10.93 -10.31
C THR A 171 -0.88 -9.89 -9.20
N PHE A 172 -0.30 -8.73 -9.51
CA PHE A 172 -0.30 -7.57 -8.64
C PHE A 172 -1.00 -6.41 -9.35
N ILE A 173 -2.01 -5.84 -8.70
CA ILE A 173 -2.74 -4.66 -9.18
C ILE A 173 -2.58 -3.58 -8.12
N MET A 174 -1.89 -2.51 -8.48
CA MET A 174 -1.68 -1.38 -7.57
C MET A 174 -2.98 -0.58 -7.46
N GLY A 175 -3.41 -0.29 -6.23
CA GLY A 175 -4.63 0.49 -5.98
C GLY A 175 -5.90 -0.18 -6.50
N ALA A 176 -5.94 -1.52 -6.48
CA ALA A 176 -7.11 -2.29 -6.88
C ALA A 176 -8.36 -1.81 -6.14
N LYS A 177 -9.43 -1.58 -6.89
CA LYS A 177 -10.75 -1.29 -6.37
C LYS A 177 -11.70 -2.27 -7.02
N GLU A 178 -12.45 -2.98 -6.20
CA GLU A 178 -13.54 -3.81 -6.71
C GLU A 178 -14.63 -2.90 -7.27
N PHE A 179 -15.19 -3.29 -8.40
CA PHE A 179 -16.36 -2.64 -8.97
C PHE A 179 -17.27 -3.65 -9.68
N ILE A 180 -18.51 -3.23 -9.92
CA ILE A 180 -19.46 -4.04 -10.69
C ILE A 180 -19.21 -3.76 -12.17
N LYS A 181 -18.71 -4.77 -12.90
CA LYS A 181 -18.63 -4.74 -14.35
C LYS A 181 -19.96 -5.23 -14.93
N ASP A 182 -20.59 -4.39 -15.76
CA ASP A 182 -21.89 -4.70 -16.37
C ASP A 182 -21.81 -5.99 -17.21
N ASP A 183 -22.72 -6.93 -16.94
CA ASP A 183 -22.86 -8.20 -17.66
C ASP A 183 -24.34 -8.63 -17.65
N LEU A 184 -24.91 -8.82 -18.84
CA LEU A 184 -26.31 -9.22 -19.02
C LEU A 184 -26.60 -10.61 -18.47
N ASN A 185 -25.59 -11.48 -18.35
CA ASN A 185 -25.69 -12.82 -17.77
C ASN A 185 -25.20 -12.88 -16.31
N GLY A 186 -24.75 -11.74 -15.76
CA GLY A 186 -24.23 -11.64 -14.41
C GLY A 186 -25.31 -11.71 -13.32
N GLU A 187 -24.89 -11.50 -12.09
CA GLU A 187 -25.77 -11.42 -10.93
C GLU A 187 -26.11 -9.97 -10.60
N ILE A 188 -27.23 -9.74 -9.91
CA ILE A 188 -27.60 -8.40 -9.46
C ILE A 188 -26.77 -8.05 -8.21
N TYR A 189 -26.02 -6.97 -8.29
CA TYR A 189 -25.27 -6.40 -7.19
C TYR A 189 -25.77 -4.99 -6.85
N LEU A 190 -25.75 -4.67 -5.55
CA LEU A 190 -26.01 -3.32 -5.04
C LEU A 190 -24.80 -2.84 -4.24
N LYS A 191 -24.27 -1.68 -4.60
CA LYS A 191 -23.17 -1.06 -3.87
C LYS A 191 -23.68 -0.49 -2.55
N LEU A 192 -22.98 -0.83 -1.46
CA LEU A 192 -23.18 -0.30 -0.12
C LEU A 192 -21.89 0.39 0.32
N VAL A 193 -22.00 1.60 0.84
CA VAL A 193 -20.87 2.34 1.41
C VAL A 193 -21.16 2.57 2.88
N GLU A 194 -20.31 2.04 3.75
CA GLU A 194 -20.43 2.19 5.18
C GLU A 194 -19.32 3.08 5.74
N SER A 195 -19.63 3.81 6.81
CA SER A 195 -18.66 4.50 7.64
C SER A 195 -18.57 3.80 9.00
N SER A 196 -17.49 3.06 9.22
CA SER A 196 -17.18 2.43 10.51
C SER A 196 -15.83 2.94 11.02
N GLY A 197 -15.75 3.36 12.28
CA GLY A 197 -14.53 3.93 12.88
C GLY A 197 -13.98 5.17 12.16
N GLY A 198 -14.83 5.92 11.45
CA GLY A 198 -14.45 7.10 10.67
C GLY A 198 -13.77 6.79 9.33
N LYS A 199 -13.75 5.52 8.90
CA LYS A 199 -13.23 5.09 7.58
C LYS A 199 -14.38 4.64 6.69
N ARG A 200 -14.24 4.96 5.40
CA ARG A 200 -15.19 4.58 4.35
C ARG A 200 -14.86 3.16 3.87
N HIS A 201 -15.83 2.26 3.96
CA HIS A 201 -15.75 0.90 3.45
C HIS A 201 -16.77 0.72 2.31
N GLU A 202 -16.33 0.14 1.19
CA GLU A 202 -17.21 -0.18 0.06
C GLU A 202 -17.49 -1.69 0.06
N HIS A 203 -18.76 -2.05 -0.09
CA HIS A 203 -19.25 -3.42 -0.12
C HIS A 203 -20.19 -3.61 -1.33
N PHE A 204 -20.26 -4.84 -1.84
CA PHE A 204 -21.14 -5.20 -2.95
C PHE A 204 -22.10 -6.29 -2.51
N LEU A 205 -23.35 -5.91 -2.22
CA LEU A 205 -24.40 -6.83 -1.82
C LEU A 205 -24.85 -7.64 -3.03
N LYS A 206 -24.76 -8.97 -2.94
CA LYS A 206 -25.19 -9.89 -3.99
C LYS A 206 -26.65 -10.30 -3.78
N SER A 207 -27.44 -10.27 -4.86
CA SER A 207 -28.85 -10.66 -4.84
C SER A 207 -29.00 -12.13 -4.44
N GLY A 208 -29.92 -12.43 -3.53
CA GLY A 208 -30.18 -13.77 -3.01
C GLY A 208 -29.28 -14.19 -1.83
N GLU A 209 -28.29 -13.38 -1.46
CA GLU A 209 -27.36 -13.66 -0.36
C GLU A 209 -27.55 -12.71 0.82
N VAL A 210 -27.07 -13.14 1.99
CA VAL A 210 -27.02 -12.35 3.22
C VAL A 210 -25.56 -12.15 3.57
N GLN A 211 -25.17 -10.89 3.76
CA GLN A 211 -23.80 -10.50 4.09
C GLN A 211 -23.78 -9.88 5.48
N ASN A 212 -22.86 -10.31 6.34
CA ASN A 212 -22.62 -9.69 7.64
C ASN A 212 -21.55 -8.61 7.49
N ILE A 213 -21.93 -7.36 7.74
CA ILE A 213 -21.06 -6.20 7.62
C ILE A 213 -21.09 -5.48 8.97
N HIS A 214 -19.96 -5.52 9.68
CA HIS A 214 -19.79 -4.95 11.03
C HIS A 214 -20.94 -5.29 12.01
N ASN A 215 -21.32 -6.57 12.09
CA ASN A 215 -22.39 -7.12 12.93
C ASN A 215 -23.82 -6.74 12.52
N LEU A 216 -24.00 -6.19 11.32
CA LEU A 216 -25.29 -5.98 10.70
C LEU A 216 -25.45 -6.90 9.50
N LEU A 217 -26.55 -7.64 9.49
CA LEU A 217 -26.92 -8.47 8.35
C LEU A 217 -27.57 -7.59 7.29
N PHE A 218 -27.06 -7.63 6.07
CA PHE A 218 -27.66 -7.04 4.88
C PHE A 218 -28.09 -8.13 3.93
N SER A 219 -29.29 -8.02 3.37
CA SER A 219 -29.78 -8.94 2.34
C SER A 219 -30.32 -8.16 1.14
N LEU A 220 -30.05 -8.68 -0.06
CA LEU A 220 -30.57 -8.13 -1.30
C LEU A 220 -31.52 -9.13 -1.95
N ASN A 221 -32.76 -8.73 -2.19
CA ASN A 221 -33.83 -9.53 -2.81
C ASN A 221 -34.15 -10.86 -2.10
N LYS A 222 -33.76 -11.00 -0.83
CA LYS A 222 -34.05 -12.17 0.00
C LYS A 222 -34.42 -11.72 1.41
N PHE A 223 -35.71 -11.80 1.73
CA PHE A 223 -36.16 -11.45 3.07
C PHE A 223 -35.50 -12.37 4.11
N THR A 224 -34.88 -11.76 5.11
CA THR A 224 -34.16 -12.41 6.21
C THR A 224 -34.50 -11.67 7.49
N GLN A 225 -35.04 -12.39 8.47
CA GLN A 225 -35.42 -11.79 9.76
C GLN A 225 -34.17 -11.26 10.48
N GLY A 226 -34.26 -10.05 11.03
CA GLY A 226 -33.15 -9.40 11.72
C GLY A 226 -32.07 -8.80 10.81
N ALA A 227 -32.27 -8.79 9.49
CA ALA A 227 -31.39 -8.14 8.52
C ALA A 227 -31.98 -6.83 7.98
N VAL A 228 -31.11 -5.93 7.52
CA VAL A 228 -31.47 -4.84 6.61
C VAL A 228 -31.80 -5.47 5.26
N ASN A 229 -33.09 -5.55 4.95
CA ASN A 229 -33.61 -6.18 3.74
C ASN A 229 -33.83 -5.13 2.66
N ILE A 230 -33.12 -5.25 1.55
CA ILE A 230 -33.29 -4.40 0.37
C ILE A 230 -33.98 -5.22 -0.73
N ASN A 231 -35.02 -4.66 -1.33
CA ASN A 231 -35.69 -5.26 -2.49
C ASN A 231 -35.63 -4.30 -3.68
N THR A 232 -35.03 -4.76 -4.77
CA THR A 232 -34.83 -4.04 -6.04
C THR A 232 -35.61 -4.67 -7.20
N LEU A 233 -36.42 -5.69 -6.95
CA LEU A 233 -37.23 -6.39 -7.97
C LEU A 233 -38.63 -5.79 -8.16
N GLY A 234 -39.07 -4.94 -7.22
CA GLY A 234 -40.34 -4.21 -7.34
C GLY A 234 -40.28 -3.01 -8.29
N GLN A 235 -41.43 -2.34 -8.49
CA GLN A 235 -41.50 -1.09 -9.28
C GLN A 235 -40.63 0.03 -8.68
N GLU A 236 -40.54 0.09 -7.35
CA GLU A 236 -39.65 0.98 -6.62
C GLU A 236 -38.77 0.16 -5.67
N TYR A 237 -37.56 0.65 -5.41
CA TYR A 237 -36.70 0.02 -4.42
C TYR A 237 -37.28 0.24 -3.03
N SER A 238 -37.30 -0.83 -2.23
CA SER A 238 -37.80 -0.79 -0.87
C SER A 238 -36.78 -1.34 0.10
N VAL A 239 -36.90 -0.91 1.35
CA VAL A 239 -36.05 -1.33 2.45
C VAL A 239 -36.88 -1.62 3.68
N ASN A 240 -36.51 -2.68 4.39
CA ASN A 240 -37.05 -3.04 5.69
C ASN A 240 -35.87 -3.22 6.65
N MET A 241 -35.90 -2.54 7.79
CA MET A 241 -34.77 -2.48 8.71
C MET A 241 -35.17 -2.98 10.11
N PRO A 242 -34.32 -3.78 10.78
CA PRO A 242 -34.61 -4.35 12.10
C PRO A 242 -34.43 -3.34 13.25
N PHE A 243 -33.99 -2.12 12.93
CA PHE A 243 -33.82 -1.01 13.87
C PHE A 243 -34.47 0.25 13.32
N GLY A 244 -34.90 1.13 14.23
CA GLY A 244 -35.35 2.47 13.88
C GLY A 244 -34.18 3.42 13.72
N GLY A 245 -34.40 4.53 13.04
CA GLY A 245 -33.36 5.54 12.83
C GLY A 245 -33.82 6.70 11.96
N GLN A 246 -32.88 7.30 11.26
CA GLN A 246 -33.14 8.43 10.36
C GLN A 246 -32.26 8.33 9.12
N PHE A 247 -32.69 8.96 8.03
CA PHE A 247 -31.87 9.15 6.86
C PHE A 247 -31.84 10.61 6.44
N MET A 248 -30.74 11.01 5.79
CA MET A 248 -30.60 12.34 5.21
C MET A 248 -30.00 12.25 3.81
N ARG A 249 -30.68 12.85 2.83
CA ARG A 249 -30.13 13.04 1.49
C ARG A 249 -29.35 14.34 1.45
N MET A 250 -28.04 14.26 1.21
CA MET A 250 -27.15 15.42 1.27
C MET A 250 -27.46 16.48 0.22
N ALA A 251 -27.93 16.06 -0.97
CA ALA A 251 -28.13 16.94 -2.12
C ALA A 251 -29.15 18.07 -1.87
N ASP A 252 -30.20 17.78 -1.12
CA ASP A 252 -31.31 18.70 -0.83
C ASP A 252 -31.62 18.82 0.66
N LYS A 253 -30.77 18.21 1.52
CA LYS A 253 -30.97 18.10 2.97
C LYS A 253 -32.32 17.47 3.35
N TYR A 254 -32.93 16.69 2.45
CA TYR A 254 -34.17 16.00 2.75
C TYR A 254 -33.91 14.95 3.83
N GLN A 255 -34.70 15.00 4.91
CA GLN A 255 -34.59 14.09 6.05
C GLN A 255 -35.87 13.28 6.20
N GLY A 256 -35.73 12.05 6.64
CA GLY A 256 -36.85 11.19 6.99
C GLY A 256 -36.50 10.24 8.11
N LYS A 257 -37.53 9.63 8.69
CA LYS A 257 -37.38 8.60 9.72
C LYS A 257 -37.34 7.23 9.07
N VAL A 258 -36.58 6.32 9.68
CA VAL A 258 -36.62 4.89 9.39
C VAL A 258 -37.44 4.24 10.49
N VAL A 259 -38.62 3.74 10.12
CA VAL A 259 -39.48 2.99 11.05
C VAL A 259 -38.98 1.54 11.14
N LYS A 260 -38.81 1.04 12.36
CA LYS A 260 -38.38 -0.34 12.63
C LYS A 260 -39.39 -1.35 12.08
N ASP A 261 -38.90 -2.43 11.48
CA ASP A 261 -39.65 -3.58 10.95
C ASP A 261 -40.72 -3.23 9.89
N ALA A 262 -40.75 -1.98 9.42
CA ALA A 262 -41.70 -1.51 8.41
C ALA A 262 -41.01 -1.36 7.04
N THR A 263 -41.64 -1.88 6.01
CA THR A 263 -41.19 -1.71 4.62
C THR A 263 -41.45 -0.28 4.17
N GLN A 264 -40.39 0.39 3.75
CA GLN A 264 -40.40 1.79 3.32
C GLN A 264 -39.68 1.92 1.98
N LYS A 265 -39.94 3.01 1.25
CA LYS A 265 -39.20 3.32 0.02
C LYS A 265 -37.71 3.52 0.33
N LEU A 266 -36.84 2.90 -0.44
CA LEU A 266 -35.41 3.09 -0.33
C LEU A 266 -35.03 4.43 -0.97
N MET A 267 -34.53 5.34 -0.15
CA MET A 267 -34.04 6.65 -0.55
C MET A 267 -32.56 6.55 -0.91
N MET A 268 -32.29 6.26 -2.18
CA MET A 268 -30.93 6.20 -2.72
C MET A 268 -30.14 7.48 -2.44
N ARG A 269 -28.81 7.37 -2.35
CA ARG A 269 -27.88 8.49 -2.09
C ARG A 269 -28.17 9.25 -0.80
N SER A 270 -28.81 8.58 0.16
CA SER A 270 -29.09 9.10 1.49
C SER A 270 -28.22 8.39 2.52
N LEU A 271 -27.71 9.14 3.49
CA LEU A 271 -27.00 8.61 4.65
C LEU A 271 -28.03 8.10 5.66
N TYR A 272 -28.08 6.79 5.81
CA TYR A 272 -28.85 6.10 6.82
C TYR A 272 -28.06 6.02 8.12
N ASN A 273 -28.65 6.51 9.21
CA ASN A 273 -28.14 6.39 10.57
C ASN A 273 -29.14 5.53 11.34
N VAL A 274 -28.83 4.24 11.48
CA VAL A 274 -29.76 3.22 11.99
C VAL A 274 -29.01 2.33 12.96
N GLY A 275 -29.43 2.31 14.23
CA GLY A 275 -28.60 1.77 15.32
C GLY A 275 -27.25 2.50 15.39
N ASP A 276 -26.16 1.74 15.49
CA ASP A 276 -24.78 2.26 15.45
C ASP A 276 -24.20 2.31 14.03
N ALA A 277 -25.00 2.01 13.01
CA ALA A 277 -24.57 1.93 11.61
C ALA A 277 -24.76 3.24 10.87
N GLN A 278 -23.78 3.58 10.03
CA GLN A 278 -23.88 4.68 9.08
C GLN A 278 -23.56 4.18 7.67
N PHE A 279 -24.54 4.21 6.77
CA PHE A 279 -24.35 3.69 5.42
C PHE A 279 -25.16 4.40 4.33
N VAL A 280 -24.74 4.22 3.08
CA VAL A 280 -25.32 4.83 1.88
C VAL A 280 -25.37 3.81 0.75
N PHE A 281 -26.45 3.84 -0.03
CA PHE A 281 -26.56 3.17 -1.34
C PHE A 281 -26.38 4.22 -2.46
N PRO A 282 -25.17 4.39 -3.01
CA PRO A 282 -24.87 5.49 -3.93
C PRO A 282 -25.44 5.30 -5.33
N ASP A 283 -25.49 4.05 -5.81
CA ASP A 283 -25.81 3.71 -7.19
C ASP A 283 -26.94 2.66 -7.23
N PRO A 284 -27.82 2.69 -8.24
CA PRO A 284 -28.83 1.64 -8.44
C PRO A 284 -28.21 0.25 -8.56
N ALA A 285 -29.00 -0.80 -8.31
CA ALA A 285 -28.53 -2.16 -8.49
C ALA A 285 -28.22 -2.41 -9.97
N LYS A 286 -27.12 -3.13 -10.22
CA LYS A 286 -26.63 -3.43 -11.57
C LYS A 286 -26.45 -4.93 -11.73
N LYS A 287 -26.73 -5.44 -12.92
CA LYS A 287 -26.44 -6.82 -13.28
C LYS A 287 -25.01 -6.91 -13.82
N GLY A 288 -24.20 -7.77 -13.22
CA GLY A 288 -22.78 -7.80 -13.53
C GLY A 288 -22.00 -8.87 -12.79
N VAL A 289 -20.68 -8.73 -12.83
CA VAL A 289 -19.73 -9.53 -12.06
C VAL A 289 -18.79 -8.60 -11.29
N ILE A 290 -18.38 -9.01 -10.09
CA ILE A 290 -17.35 -8.28 -9.33
C ILE A 290 -16.02 -8.46 -10.06
N ALA A 291 -15.38 -7.34 -10.38
CA ALA A 291 -14.11 -7.27 -11.10
C ALA A 291 -13.09 -6.39 -10.35
#